data_AF-V5FIT3-F1
#
_entry.id   AF-V5FIT3-F1
#
_cell.length_a   1.000
_cell.length_b   1.000
_cell.length_c   1.000
_cell.angle_alpha   90.00
_cell.angle_beta   90.00
_cell.angle_gamma   90.00
#
_symmetry.space_group_name_H-M   'P 1'
#
loop_
_entity.id
_entity.type
_entity.pdbx_description
1 polymer ?
#
loop_
_entity_poly.entity_id
_entity_poly.type
_entity_poly.pdbx_seq_one_letter_code
_entity_poly.pdbx_strand_id
1 'polypeptide(L)'
;MIRKARKDHHYSVTIEETTAEGEVQKLQFEFEDREDMFNVVAMMNKGTDLTLEEATRVGVALRLLGPVMMVNRKHTLFSEFMPHFKTFMQSLKKGLKAQQ
;
A
#
# COMPACT_ATOMS: atom_id res chain seq x y z
N MET A 1 10.30 14.21 27.32
CA MET A 1 9.38 14.28 26.18
C MET A 1 8.76 12.91 25.97
N ILE A 2 7.46 12.75 26.25
CA ILE A 2 6.74 11.50 25.99
C ILE A 2 6.48 11.44 24.48
N ARG A 3 7.11 10.50 23.75
CA ARG A 3 6.77 10.24 22.36
C ARG A 3 5.30 9.80 22.33
N LYS A 4 4.42 10.60 21.72
CA LYS A 4 3.04 10.20 21.42
C LYS A 4 3.13 8.87 20.65
N ALA A 5 2.60 7.79 21.22
CA ALA A 5 2.52 6.51 20.52
C ALA A 5 1.76 6.75 19.22
N ARG A 6 2.39 6.48 18.07
CA ARG A 6 1.73 6.58 16.76
C ARG A 6 0.64 5.50 16.79
N LYS A 7 -0.63 5.91 16.67
CA LYS A 7 -1.76 4.98 16.65
C LYS A 7 -1.81 4.38 15.25
N ASP A 8 -1.72 3.07 15.16
CA ASP A 8 -1.80 2.37 13.89
C ASP A 8 -3.26 2.43 13.39
N HIS A 9 -3.42 2.65 12.08
CA HIS A 9 -4.70 2.65 11.40
C HIS A 9 -5.15 1.20 11.17
N HIS A 10 -6.44 0.94 11.33
CA HIS A 10 -7.03 -0.38 11.12
C HIS A 10 -7.93 -0.32 9.89
N TYR A 11 -7.75 -1.27 8.98
CA TYR A 11 -8.45 -1.31 7.71
C TYR A 11 -9.05 -2.69 7.48
N SER A 12 -10.25 -2.71 6.88
CA SER A 12 -10.85 -3.92 6.31
C SER A 12 -10.76 -3.83 4.79
N VAL A 13 -10.38 -4.92 4.14
CA VAL A 13 -10.40 -5.08 2.69
C VAL A 13 -11.38 -6.16 2.34
N THR A 14 -12.25 -5.85 1.38
CA THR A 14 -13.16 -6.81 0.76
C THR A 14 -12.93 -6.76 -0.75
N ILE A 15 -12.72 -7.92 -1.37
CA ILE A 15 -12.70 -8.09 -2.82
C ILE A 15 -13.90 -8.96 -3.18
N GLU A 16 -14.73 -8.47 -4.09
CA GLU A 16 -15.94 -9.14 -4.57
C GLU A 16 -15.89 -9.26 -6.09
N GLU A 17 -16.22 -10.42 -6.62
CA GLU A 17 -16.32 -10.61 -8.07
C GLU A 17 -17.59 -9.95 -8.61
N THR A 18 -17.45 -8.86 -9.36
CA THR A 18 -18.59 -8.06 -9.85
C THR A 18 -19.30 -8.66 -11.06
N THR A 19 -18.71 -9.65 -11.70
CA THR A 19 -19.25 -10.32 -12.89
C THR A 19 -19.91 -11.66 -12.58
N ALA A 20 -19.96 -12.07 -11.31
CA ALA A 20 -20.49 -13.36 -10.93
C ALA A 20 -22.01 -13.42 -11.17
N GLU A 21 -22.45 -14.37 -11.98
CA GLU A 21 -23.86 -14.73 -12.13
C GLU A 21 -24.19 -15.81 -11.09
N GLY A 22 -24.56 -15.39 -9.87
CA GLY A 22 -24.91 -16.31 -8.77
C GLY A 22 -24.32 -15.89 -7.43
N GLU A 23 -23.92 -16.87 -6.61
CA GLU A 23 -23.29 -16.60 -5.32
C GLU A 23 -21.93 -15.90 -5.54
N VAL A 24 -21.82 -14.67 -5.04
CA VAL A 24 -20.63 -13.83 -5.18
C VAL A 24 -19.51 -14.36 -4.28
N GLN A 25 -18.40 -14.77 -4.89
CA GLN A 25 -17.19 -15.08 -4.14
C GLN A 25 -16.58 -13.79 -3.58
N LYS A 26 -16.23 -13.83 -2.29
CA LYS A 26 -15.60 -12.70 -1.60
C LYS A 26 -14.34 -13.12 -0.86
N LEU A 27 -13.33 -12.28 -0.91
CA LEU A 27 -12.15 -12.34 -0.04
C LEU A 27 -12.22 -11.17 0.94
N GLN A 28 -12.13 -11.45 2.24
CA GLN A 28 -12.16 -10.43 3.28
C GLN A 28 -11.02 -10.63 4.26
N PHE A 29 -10.32 -9.55 4.60
CA PHE A 29 -9.29 -9.54 5.64
C PHE A 29 -9.16 -8.16 6.29
N GLU A 30 -8.65 -8.14 7.51
CA GLU A 30 -8.32 -6.91 8.23
C GLU A 30 -6.80 -6.80 8.41
N PHE A 31 -6.28 -5.57 8.46
CA PHE A 31 -4.87 -5.34 8.73
C PHE A 31 -4.64 -3.99 9.41
N GLU A 32 -3.53 -3.93 10.14
CA GLU A 32 -3.02 -2.70 10.75
C GLU A 32 -1.93 -2.07 9.88
N ASP A 33 -1.95 -0.74 9.79
CA ASP A 33 -0.97 0.03 9.06
C ASP A 33 -0.57 1.30 9.81
N ARG A 34 0.73 1.59 9.84
CA ARG A 34 1.28 2.81 10.46
C ARG A 34 1.06 4.06 9.61
N GLU A 35 0.86 3.88 8.32
CA GLU A 35 0.62 4.95 7.37
C GLU A 35 -0.88 5.09 7.09
N ASP A 36 -1.32 6.33 6.93
CA ASP A 36 -2.69 6.63 6.54
C ASP A 36 -2.88 6.34 5.05
N MET A 37 -3.63 5.27 4.73
CA MET A 37 -3.91 4.84 3.37
C MET A 37 -4.50 5.95 2.49
N PHE A 38 -5.40 6.75 3.03
CA PHE A 38 -6.06 7.81 2.27
C PHE A 38 -5.07 8.91 1.90
N ASN A 39 -4.20 9.30 2.84
CA ASN A 39 -3.14 10.25 2.56
C ASN A 39 -2.13 9.68 1.55
N VAL A 40 -1.79 8.39 1.62
CA VAL A 40 -0.95 7.74 0.62
C VAL A 40 -1.57 7.85 -0.78
N VAL A 41 -2.85 7.48 -0.93
CA VAL A 41 -3.54 7.58 -2.23
C VAL A 41 -3.64 9.03 -2.71
N ALA A 42 -3.95 9.98 -1.82
CA ALA A 42 -4.00 11.40 -2.17
C ALA A 42 -2.63 11.93 -2.64
N MET A 43 -1.55 11.51 -1.98
CA MET A 43 -0.20 11.86 -2.40
C MET A 43 0.15 11.22 -3.74
N MET A 44 -0.20 9.95 -3.96
CA MET A 44 0.01 9.26 -5.24
C MET A 44 -0.70 9.96 -6.39
N ASN A 45 -1.97 10.33 -6.20
CA ASN A 45 -2.77 11.01 -7.22
C ASN A 45 -2.25 12.42 -7.56
N LYS A 46 -1.66 13.12 -6.59
CA LYS A 46 -1.08 14.46 -6.82
C LYS A 46 0.35 14.41 -7.34
N GLY A 47 1.07 13.35 -7.00
CA GLY A 47 2.53 13.24 -7.13
C GLY A 47 3.00 12.41 -8.34
N THR A 48 2.06 11.94 -9.17
CA THR A 48 2.31 11.10 -10.34
C THR A 48 1.35 11.46 -11.46
N ASP A 49 1.65 11.05 -12.70
CA ASP A 49 0.77 11.25 -13.86
C ASP A 49 -0.32 10.16 -13.97
N LEU A 50 -0.56 9.40 -12.90
CA LEU A 50 -1.59 8.36 -12.86
C LEU A 50 -2.98 8.98 -12.70
N THR A 51 -3.99 8.31 -13.25
CA THR A 51 -5.38 8.61 -12.92
C THR A 51 -5.67 8.32 -11.43
N LEU A 52 -6.73 8.91 -10.87
CA LEU A 52 -7.12 8.65 -9.48
C LEU A 52 -7.35 7.17 -9.20
N GLU A 53 -7.94 6.44 -10.16
CA GLU A 53 -8.18 5.01 -10.05
C GLU A 53 -6.87 4.21 -10.00
N GLU A 54 -5.92 4.52 -10.87
CA GLU A 54 -4.59 3.89 -10.88
C GLU A 54 -3.79 4.25 -9.63
N ALA A 55 -3.79 5.52 -9.21
CA ALA A 55 -3.14 5.96 -7.99
C ALA A 55 -3.70 5.27 -6.75
N THR A 56 -5.02 5.04 -6.72
CA THR A 56 -5.69 4.26 -5.67
C THR A 56 -5.19 2.82 -5.67
N ARG A 57 -5.22 2.13 -6.82
CA ARG A 57 -4.74 0.74 -6.95
C ARG A 57 -3.28 0.60 -6.53
N VAL A 58 -2.40 1.45 -7.03
CA VAL A 58 -0.96 1.41 -6.72
C VAL A 58 -0.72 1.72 -5.25
N GLY A 59 -1.33 2.76 -4.71
CA GLY A 59 -1.20 3.13 -3.29
C GLY A 59 -1.61 1.98 -2.36
N VAL A 60 -2.80 1.40 -2.60
CA VAL A 60 -3.31 0.26 -1.84
C VAL A 60 -2.40 -0.97 -1.98
N ALA A 61 -2.02 -1.35 -3.21
CA ALA A 61 -1.16 -2.51 -3.45
C ALA A 61 0.19 -2.39 -2.73
N LEU A 62 0.82 -1.22 -2.76
CA LEU A 62 2.10 -1.00 -2.06
C LEU A 62 1.97 -1.07 -0.54
N ARG A 63 0.83 -0.66 0.02
CA ARG A 63 0.57 -0.74 1.46
C ARG A 63 0.17 -2.14 1.92
N LEU A 64 -0.47 -2.93 1.07
CA LEU A 64 -0.75 -4.34 1.36
C LEU A 64 0.52 -5.20 1.26
N LEU A 65 1.34 -5.00 0.21
CA LEU A 65 2.52 -5.82 -0.03
C LEU A 65 3.74 -5.40 0.81
N GLY A 66 4.01 -4.11 0.93
CA GLY A 66 5.24 -3.59 1.54
C GLY A 66 5.48 -4.07 2.97
N PRO A 67 4.52 -3.94 3.91
CA PRO A 67 4.65 -4.44 5.27
C PRO A 67 4.89 -5.95 5.34
N VAL A 68 4.16 -6.73 4.53
CA VAL A 68 4.32 -8.19 4.46
C VAL A 68 5.74 -8.55 4.05
N MET A 69 6.26 -7.89 3.01
CA MET A 69 7.65 -8.06 2.57
C MET A 69 8.64 -7.69 3.68
N MET A 70 8.40 -6.58 4.39
CA MET A 70 9.32 -6.09 5.44
C MET A 70 9.38 -7.03 6.65
N VAL A 71 8.25 -7.57 7.09
CA VAL A 71 8.18 -8.59 8.15
C VAL A 71 8.92 -9.85 7.71
N ASN A 72 8.71 -10.26 6.45
CA ASN A 72 9.27 -11.48 5.88
C ASN A 72 10.54 -11.24 5.07
N ARG A 73 11.32 -10.19 5.36
CA ARG A 73 12.44 -9.73 4.50
C ARG A 73 13.56 -10.76 4.26
N LYS A 74 13.63 -11.82 5.07
CA LYS A 74 14.60 -12.92 4.94
C LYS A 74 14.02 -14.13 4.18
N HIS A 75 12.73 -14.12 3.87
CA HIS A 75 12.08 -15.18 3.10
C HIS A 75 12.63 -15.16 1.67
N THR A 76 12.91 -16.34 1.11
CA THR A 76 13.57 -16.51 -0.20
C THR A 76 12.87 -15.73 -1.32
N LEU A 77 11.54 -15.74 -1.34
CA LEU A 77 10.73 -14.97 -2.29
C LEU A 77 10.99 -13.45 -2.24
N PHE A 78 11.30 -12.88 -1.07
CA PHE A 78 11.44 -11.44 -0.87
C PHE A 78 12.88 -10.98 -0.76
N SER A 79 13.81 -11.83 -0.32
CA SER A 79 15.19 -11.43 -0.03
C SER A 79 15.91 -10.88 -1.26
N GLU A 80 15.68 -11.47 -2.42
CA GLU A 80 16.28 -11.02 -3.68
C GLU A 80 15.57 -9.80 -4.28
N PHE A 81 14.25 -9.70 -4.09
CA PHE A 81 13.46 -8.58 -4.62
C PHE A 81 13.54 -7.30 -3.76
N MET A 82 13.78 -7.44 -2.45
CA MET A 82 13.75 -6.34 -1.48
C MET A 82 14.65 -5.15 -1.84
N PRO A 83 15.91 -5.33 -2.31
CA PRO A 83 16.76 -4.21 -2.71
C PRO A 83 16.14 -3.38 -3.84
N HIS A 84 15.54 -4.04 -4.82
CA HIS A 84 14.89 -3.39 -5.96
C HIS A 84 13.59 -2.69 -5.54
N PHE A 85 12.77 -3.36 -4.72
CA PHE A 85 11.57 -2.76 -4.14
C PHE A 85 11.91 -1.50 -3.33
N LYS A 86 12.98 -1.54 -2.53
CA LYS A 86 13.46 -0.38 -1.77
C LYS A 86 13.86 0.78 -2.70
N THR A 87 14.62 0.51 -3.76
CA THR A 87 15.00 1.53 -4.75
C THR A 87 13.78 2.15 -5.41
N PHE A 88 12.82 1.32 -5.84
CA PHE A 88 11.54 1.78 -6.38
C PHE A 88 10.81 2.72 -5.41
N MET A 89 10.61 2.30 -4.15
CA MET A 89 9.93 3.11 -3.14
C MET A 89 10.66 4.42 -2.82
N GLN A 90 11.99 4.45 -2.91
CA GLN A 90 12.77 5.68 -2.74
C GLN A 90 12.56 6.65 -3.89
N SER A 91 12.60 6.18 -5.14
CA SER A 91 12.34 6.99 -6.33
C SER A 91 10.91 7.53 -6.31
N LEU A 92 9.92 6.68 -5.99
CA LEU A 92 8.53 7.07 -5.84
C LEU A 92 8.40 8.21 -4.82
N LYS A 93 8.90 8.02 -3.60
CA LYS A 93 8.82 9.05 -2.54
C LYS A 93 9.52 10.35 -2.92
N LYS A 94 10.60 10.30 -3.70
CA LYS A 94 11.26 11.52 -4.21
C LYS A 94 10.35 12.25 -5.20
N GLY A 95 9.72 11.54 -6.14
CA GLY A 95 8.75 12.11 -7.07
C GLY A 95 7.57 12.79 -6.34
N LEU A 96 6.99 12.10 -5.35
CA LEU A 96 5.87 12.63 -4.56
C LEU A 96 6.22 13.89 -3.75
N LYS A 97 7.50 14.08 -3.38
CA LYS A 97 7.97 15.28 -2.64
C LYS A 97 8.37 16.43 -3.56
N ALA A 98 8.79 16.14 -4.79
CA ALA A 98 9.18 17.17 -5.76
C ALA A 98 7.97 17.95 -6.32
N GLN A 99 6.75 17.42 -6.14
CA GLN A 99 5.49 18.03 -6.57
C GLN A 99 4.68 18.66 -5.42
N GLN A 100 5.23 18.74 -4.20
CA GLN A 100 4.68 19.52 -3.07
C GLN A 100 5.27 20.92 -3.03
#